data_AF-A0A1V4E1B2-F1
#
_entry.id   AF-A0A1V4E1B2-F1
#
_cell.length_a   1.000
_cell.length_b   1.000
_cell.length_c   1.000
_cell.angle_alpha   90.00
_cell.angle_beta   90.00
_cell.angle_gamma   90.00
#
_symmetry.space_group_name_H-M   'P 1'
#
loop_
_entity.id
_entity.type
_entity.pdbx_description
1 polymer ?
#
loop_
_entity_poly.entity_id
_entity_poly.type
_entity_poly.pdbx_seq_one_letter_code
_entity_poly.pdbx_strand_id
1 'polypeptide(L)'
;MRAVLEERRRAAAVRVEELEAELVRLQTDLADAEEVLRRRVIGLEQYLEALAEDEAPAVVAVGSSRKRPTGPRRAVPHRENAAGVEDLSVDYQALMAAALDAGAEGLGARRAAVVLGWDSASVSRVEGARARLKRLVERGWLVEEKPGQFMLSAREQDAPDIGRPDGGS
;
A
#
# COMPACT_ATOMS: atom_id res chain seq x y z
N MET A 1 -55.66 17.52 22.99
CA MET A 1 -54.41 16.82 23.36
C MET A 1 -54.10 15.66 22.42
N ARG A 2 -55.03 14.71 22.19
CA ARG A 2 -54.80 13.53 21.32
C ARG A 2 -54.46 13.89 19.85
N ALA A 3 -55.19 14.84 19.25
CA ALA A 3 -54.95 15.27 17.86
C ALA A 3 -53.55 15.85 17.63
N VAL A 4 -53.04 16.66 18.57
CA VAL A 4 -51.69 17.26 18.51
C VAL A 4 -50.60 16.19 18.60
N LEU A 5 -50.82 15.14 19.41
CA LEU A 5 -49.87 14.02 19.50
C LEU A 5 -49.85 13.18 18.22
N GLU A 6 -51.02 12.94 17.61
CA GLU A 6 -51.11 12.24 16.32
C GLU A 6 -50.43 13.03 15.19
N GLU A 7 -50.60 14.36 15.16
CA GLU A 7 -49.93 15.22 14.18
C GLU A 7 -48.40 15.18 14.33
N ARG A 8 -47.91 15.29 15.57
CA ARG A 8 -46.46 15.16 15.86
C ARG A 8 -45.91 13.78 15.48
N ARG A 9 -46.68 12.72 15.73
CA ARG A 9 -46.30 11.34 15.34
C ARG A 9 -46.22 11.22 13.82
N ARG A 10 -47.17 11.79 13.07
CA ARG A 10 -47.15 11.80 11.61
C ARG A 10 -45.97 12.59 11.06
N ALA A 11 -45.70 13.77 11.60
CA ALA A 11 -44.54 14.57 11.21
C ALA A 11 -43.21 13.83 11.47
N ALA A 12 -43.10 13.13 12.61
CA ALA A 12 -41.94 12.30 12.90
C ALA A 12 -41.82 11.11 11.92
N ALA A 13 -42.93 10.45 11.56
CA ALA A 13 -42.92 9.37 10.58
C ALA A 13 -42.47 9.83 9.20
N VAL A 14 -43.00 10.96 8.71
CA VAL A 14 -42.57 11.58 7.44
C VAL A 14 -41.07 11.90 7.48
N ARG A 15 -40.57 12.44 8.60
CA ARG A 15 -39.14 12.74 8.72
C ARG A 15 -38.26 11.49 8.67
N VAL A 16 -38.72 10.37 9.23
CA VAL A 16 -38.01 9.09 9.14
C VAL A 16 -37.99 8.59 7.69
N GLU A 17 -39.13 8.60 7.00
CA GLU A 17 -39.22 8.19 5.59
C GLU A 17 -38.30 9.03 4.69
N GLU A 18 -38.25 10.35 4.91
CA GLU A 18 -37.33 11.25 4.20
C GLU A 18 -35.86 10.88 4.40
N LEU A 19 -35.46 10.60 5.66
CA LEU A 19 -34.09 10.23 6.01
C LEU A 19 -33.72 8.85 5.45
N GLU A 20 -34.63 7.89 5.45
CA GLU A 20 -34.42 6.58 4.84
C GLU A 20 -34.23 6.70 3.33
N ALA A 21 -35.04 7.53 2.65
CA ALA A 21 -34.87 7.82 1.24
C ALA A 21 -33.54 8.53 0.94
N GLU A 22 -33.10 9.45 1.81
CA GLU A 22 -31.78 10.08 1.72
C GLU A 22 -30.64 9.09 1.89
N LEU A 23 -30.74 8.19 2.86
CA LEU A 23 -29.74 7.14 3.10
C LEU A 23 -29.57 6.23 1.88
N VAL A 24 -30.68 5.80 1.27
CA VAL A 24 -30.63 4.96 0.06
C VAL A 24 -29.95 5.69 -1.11
N ARG A 25 -30.22 7.00 -1.27
CA ARG A 25 -29.53 7.81 -2.29
C ARG A 25 -28.03 7.90 -2.01
N LEU A 26 -27.64 8.22 -0.78
CA LEU A 26 -26.24 8.32 -0.39
C LEU A 26 -25.49 7.00 -0.53
N GLN A 27 -26.14 5.86 -0.24
CA GLN A 27 -25.55 4.54 -0.45
C GLN A 27 -25.28 4.25 -1.93
N THR A 28 -26.21 4.65 -2.80
CA THR A 28 -26.02 4.54 -4.26
C THR A 28 -24.86 5.42 -4.72
N ASP A 29 -24.85 6.70 -4.31
CA ASP A 29 -23.79 7.64 -4.68
C ASP A 29 -22.41 7.18 -4.18
N LEU A 30 -22.36 6.61 -2.98
CA LEU A 30 -21.12 6.03 -2.43
C LEU A 30 -20.64 4.84 -3.28
N ALA A 31 -21.53 3.91 -3.63
CA ALA A 31 -21.16 2.76 -4.44
C ALA A 31 -20.61 3.17 -5.82
N ASP A 32 -21.20 4.20 -6.43
CA ASP A 32 -20.73 4.76 -7.70
C ASP A 32 -19.34 5.44 -7.53
N ALA A 33 -19.16 6.22 -6.48
CA ALA A 33 -17.87 6.87 -6.18
C ALA A 33 -16.75 5.84 -5.91
N GLU A 34 -17.07 4.77 -5.17
CA GLU A 34 -16.15 3.65 -4.94
C GLU A 34 -15.79 2.94 -6.24
N GLU A 35 -16.73 2.75 -7.16
CA GLU A 35 -16.46 2.16 -8.47
C GLU A 35 -15.55 3.03 -9.33
N VAL A 36 -15.78 4.35 -9.36
CA VAL A 36 -14.88 5.30 -10.02
C VAL A 36 -13.47 5.23 -9.42
N LEU A 37 -13.37 5.15 -8.09
CA LEU A 37 -12.08 4.99 -7.41
C LEU A 37 -11.40 3.68 -7.80
N ARG A 38 -12.11 2.55 -7.78
CA ARG A 38 -11.58 1.24 -8.20
C ARG A 38 -10.99 1.28 -9.61
N ARG A 39 -11.72 1.87 -10.56
CA ARG A 39 -11.26 2.02 -11.96
C ARG A 39 -10.00 2.88 -12.06
N ARG A 40 -9.92 3.98 -11.31
CA ARG A 40 -8.73 4.85 -11.30
C ARG A 40 -7.51 4.15 -10.70
N VAL A 41 -7.69 3.33 -9.67
CA VAL A 41 -6.62 2.52 -9.08
C VAL A 41 -6.08 1.53 -10.12
N ILE A 42 -6.97 0.79 -10.79
CA ILE A 42 -6.58 -0.15 -11.86
C ILE A 42 -5.86 0.57 -13.00
N GLY A 43 -6.43 1.67 -13.50
CA GLY A 43 -5.83 2.44 -14.59
C GLY A 43 -4.46 3.02 -14.23
N LEU A 44 -4.27 3.44 -12.98
CA LEU A 44 -2.98 3.88 -12.48
C LEU A 44 -1.98 2.72 -12.41
N GLU A 45 -2.39 1.55 -11.93
CA GLU A 45 -1.55 0.35 -11.90
C GLU A 45 -1.10 -0.05 -13.32
N GLN A 46 -2.02 -0.10 -14.28
CA GLN A 46 -1.73 -0.41 -15.69
C GLN A 46 -0.83 0.64 -16.34
N TYR A 47 -1.08 1.93 -16.12
CA TYR A 47 -0.22 3.00 -16.65
C TYR A 47 1.21 2.91 -16.10
N LEU A 48 1.36 2.57 -14.82
CA LEU A 48 2.67 2.40 -14.20
C LEU A 48 3.40 1.14 -14.68
N GLU A 49 2.67 0.07 -14.98
CA GLU A 49 3.23 -1.14 -15.59
C GLU A 49 3.74 -0.85 -17.01
N ALA A 50 2.95 -0.17 -17.84
CA ALA A 50 3.36 0.23 -19.19
C ALA A 50 4.62 1.12 -19.18
N LEU A 51 4.72 2.06 -18.23
CA LEU A 51 5.91 2.91 -18.11
C LEU A 51 7.16 2.12 -17.68
N ALA A 52 6.99 1.06 -16.88
CA ALA A 52 8.09 0.19 -16.48
C ALA A 52 8.54 -0.75 -17.61
N GLU A 53 7.63 -1.16 -18.50
CA GLU A 53 7.95 -1.93 -19.70
C GLU A 53 8.73 -1.09 -20.73
N ASP A 54 8.37 0.19 -20.90
CA ASP A 54 9.09 1.13 -21.78
C ASP A 54 10.50 1.50 -21.28
N GLU A 55 10.80 1.32 -19.99
CA GLU A 55 12.15 1.53 -19.40
C GLU A 55 13.09 0.30 -19.55
N ALA A 56 12.62 -0.82 -20.12
CA ALA A 56 13.48 -1.96 -20.41
C ALA A 56 14.55 -1.59 -21.46
N PRO A 57 15.85 -1.90 -21.24
CA PRO A 57 16.92 -1.29 -22.01
C PRO A 57 16.96 -1.82 -23.45
N ALA A 58 16.73 -0.91 -24.41
CA ALA A 58 17.39 -1.02 -25.70
C ALA A 58 18.90 -1.00 -25.44
N VAL A 59 19.55 -2.12 -25.75
CA VAL A 59 20.99 -2.35 -25.56
C VAL A 59 21.78 -1.26 -26.28
N VAL A 60 22.34 -0.29 -25.56
CA VAL A 60 23.39 0.58 -26.13
C VAL A 60 24.42 0.98 -25.07
N ALA A 61 25.66 0.75 -25.48
CA ALA A 61 26.93 0.86 -24.79
C ALA A 61 27.24 2.22 -24.13
N VAL A 62 27.95 2.11 -23.00
CA VAL A 62 29.01 2.99 -22.46
C VAL A 62 28.68 4.46 -22.18
N GLY A 63 28.80 4.84 -20.91
CA GLY A 63 29.21 6.20 -20.52
C GLY A 63 28.36 6.85 -19.43
N SER A 64 28.95 6.99 -18.24
CA SER A 64 28.55 7.82 -17.10
C SER A 64 27.54 8.96 -17.41
N SER A 65 26.41 8.93 -16.71
CA SER A 65 25.86 10.15 -16.09
C SER A 65 24.85 9.77 -15.01
N ARG A 66 25.02 10.34 -13.80
CA ARG A 66 23.99 10.37 -12.76
C ARG A 66 22.72 10.96 -13.36
N LYS A 67 21.73 10.12 -13.65
CA LYS A 67 20.37 10.57 -13.95
C LYS A 67 19.45 10.10 -12.83
N ARG A 68 19.22 10.98 -11.86
CA ARG A 68 17.87 11.11 -11.27
C ARG A 68 17.10 12.05 -12.21
N PRO A 69 15.89 11.66 -12.60
CA PRO A 69 14.75 11.78 -11.70
C PRO A 69 13.93 10.49 -11.61
N THR A 70 13.82 9.92 -10.41
CA THR A 70 12.71 9.03 -10.06
C THR A 70 11.42 9.86 -10.04
N GLY A 71 10.69 9.85 -11.15
CA GLY A 71 9.35 10.44 -11.29
C GLY A 71 8.31 9.76 -10.38
N PRO A 72 7.17 10.42 -10.11
CA PRO A 72 6.66 10.52 -8.75
C PRO A 72 5.91 9.26 -8.25
N ARG A 73 6.56 8.58 -7.29
CA ARG A 73 5.98 7.90 -6.10
C ARG A 73 5.45 6.47 -6.17
N ARG A 74 5.64 5.65 -7.21
CA ARG A 74 5.14 4.24 -7.16
C ARG A 74 6.02 3.12 -7.73
N ALA A 75 7.09 3.39 -8.47
CA ALA A 75 8.02 2.34 -8.86
C ALA A 75 8.98 2.04 -7.69
N VAL A 76 9.05 0.79 -7.25
CA VAL A 76 10.06 0.34 -6.28
C VAL A 76 11.41 0.33 -7.01
N PRO A 77 12.36 1.25 -6.76
CA PRO A 77 13.66 1.22 -7.42
C PRO A 77 14.34 -0.13 -7.18
N HIS A 78 15.18 -0.60 -8.11
CA HIS A 78 16.07 -1.73 -7.80
C HIS A 78 16.98 -1.35 -6.64
N ARG A 79 17.23 -2.30 -5.73
CA ARG A 79 17.99 -2.07 -4.50
C ARG A 79 19.38 -1.48 -4.76
N GLU A 80 20.06 -1.92 -5.83
CA GLU A 80 21.37 -1.41 -6.25
C GLU A 80 21.37 0.06 -6.69
N ASN A 81 20.21 0.58 -7.09
CA ASN A 81 20.03 1.94 -7.59
C ASN A 81 19.49 2.92 -6.53
N ALA A 82 19.24 2.44 -5.30
CA ALA A 82 18.68 3.23 -4.21
C ALA A 82 19.71 3.48 -3.10
N ALA A 83 19.65 4.66 -2.48
CA ALA A 83 20.51 5.03 -1.36
C ALA A 83 20.13 4.24 -0.10
N GLY A 84 18.83 4.09 0.14
CA GLY A 84 18.28 3.38 1.29
C GLY A 84 16.76 3.27 1.21
N VAL A 85 16.15 2.73 2.27
CA VAL A 85 14.71 2.47 2.38
C VAL A 85 13.89 3.77 2.23
N GLU A 86 14.46 4.92 2.57
CA GLU A 86 13.85 6.26 2.43
C GLU A 86 13.50 6.64 0.98
N ASP A 87 14.15 6.01 -0.02
CA ASP A 87 13.81 6.19 -1.44
C ASP A 87 12.54 5.41 -1.85
N LEU A 88 12.03 4.52 -1.00
CA LEU A 88 10.78 3.78 -1.22
C LEU A 88 9.55 4.65 -0.84
N SER A 89 8.36 4.29 -1.35
CA SER A 89 7.12 4.91 -0.86
C SER A 89 6.83 4.49 0.59
N VAL A 90 6.05 5.29 1.32
CA VAL A 90 5.71 5.05 2.73
C VAL A 90 5.16 3.64 2.98
N ASP A 91 4.30 3.14 2.09
CA ASP A 91 3.76 1.78 2.17
C ASP A 91 4.87 0.72 2.12
N TYR A 92 5.85 0.87 1.23
CA TYR A 92 6.97 -0.05 1.11
C TYR A 92 7.96 0.11 2.27
N GLN A 93 8.18 1.33 2.77
CA GLN A 93 8.96 1.57 3.99
C GLN A 93 8.36 0.84 5.20
N ALA A 94 7.02 0.89 5.35
CA ALA A 94 6.32 0.17 6.42
C ALA A 94 6.47 -1.35 6.30
N LEU A 95 6.45 -1.89 5.07
CA LEU A 95 6.72 -3.31 4.83
C LEU A 95 8.18 -3.70 5.14
N MET A 96 9.14 -2.85 4.80
CA MET A 96 10.56 -3.05 5.14
C MET A 96 10.76 -3.07 6.66
N ALA A 97 10.18 -2.12 7.38
CA ALA A 97 10.21 -2.10 8.84
C ALA A 97 9.55 -3.35 9.45
N ALA A 98 8.40 -3.77 8.94
CA ALA A 98 7.74 -4.99 9.40
C ALA A 98 8.54 -6.26 9.10
N ALA A 99 9.31 -6.29 8.01
CA ALA A 99 10.22 -7.38 7.68
C ALA A 99 11.45 -7.40 8.58
N LEU A 100 11.99 -6.22 8.93
CA LEU A 100 13.03 -6.08 9.95
C LEU A 100 12.56 -6.62 11.30
N ASP A 101 11.37 -6.20 11.76
CA ASP A 101 10.78 -6.65 13.02
C ASP A 101 10.49 -8.15 13.05
N ALA A 102 10.17 -8.74 11.89
CA ALA A 102 9.94 -10.18 11.78
C ALA A 102 11.24 -11.00 11.80
N GLY A 103 12.38 -10.39 11.45
CA GLY A 103 13.68 -11.05 11.41
C GLY A 103 13.65 -12.37 10.64
N ALA A 104 14.25 -13.41 11.23
CA ALA A 104 14.35 -14.75 10.64
C ALA A 104 13.01 -15.49 10.51
N GLU A 105 11.94 -15.03 11.17
CA GLU A 105 10.60 -15.63 10.98
C GLU A 105 9.99 -15.23 9.63
N GLY A 106 10.41 -14.08 9.10
CA GLY A 106 9.93 -13.51 7.86
C GLY A 106 8.53 -12.91 7.95
N LEU A 107 8.31 -11.87 7.16
CA LEU A 107 7.02 -11.22 7.04
C LEU A 107 6.11 -12.02 6.12
N GLY A 108 4.95 -12.44 6.62
CA GLY A 108 3.92 -13.10 5.81
C GLY A 108 2.94 -12.12 5.15
N ALA A 109 2.35 -12.51 4.02
CA ALA A 109 1.41 -11.68 3.25
C ALA A 109 0.18 -11.19 4.04
N ARG A 110 -0.36 -12.01 4.94
CA ARG A 110 -1.49 -11.61 5.80
C ARG A 110 -1.09 -10.51 6.78
N ARG A 111 0.08 -10.62 7.42
CA ARG A 111 0.63 -9.59 8.32
C ARG A 111 0.96 -8.31 7.53
N ALA A 112 1.49 -8.44 6.33
CA ALA A 112 1.72 -7.30 5.43
C ALA A 112 0.42 -6.56 5.05
N ALA A 113 -0.69 -7.27 4.84
CA ALA A 113 -1.99 -6.62 4.62
C ALA A 113 -2.41 -5.77 5.83
N VAL A 114 -2.20 -6.27 7.07
CA VAL A 114 -2.47 -5.50 8.29
C VAL A 114 -1.59 -4.25 8.37
N VAL A 115 -0.29 -4.36 8.06
CA VAL A 115 0.66 -3.24 8.04
C VAL A 115 0.22 -2.15 7.06
N LEU A 116 -0.35 -2.55 5.92
CA LEU A 116 -0.89 -1.63 4.91
C LEU A 116 -2.29 -1.07 5.25
N GLY A 117 -2.82 -1.40 6.43
CA GLY A 117 -4.17 -1.01 6.85
C GLY A 117 -5.28 -1.66 6.04
N TRP A 118 -5.01 -2.83 5.43
CA TRP A 118 -5.97 -3.57 4.64
C TRP A 118 -6.65 -4.66 5.45
N ASP A 119 -7.87 -5.01 5.04
CA ASP A 119 -8.59 -6.14 5.61
C ASP A 119 -7.85 -7.46 5.34
N SER A 120 -7.29 -8.04 6.40
CA SER A 120 -6.54 -9.30 6.35
C SER A 120 -7.42 -10.55 6.18
N ALA A 121 -8.74 -10.43 6.36
CA ALA A 121 -9.69 -11.49 6.06
C ALA A 121 -10.02 -11.58 4.56
N SER A 122 -9.82 -10.48 3.82
CA SER A 122 -10.03 -10.43 2.38
C SER A 122 -8.90 -11.12 1.62
N VAL A 123 -9.22 -12.21 0.91
CA VAL A 123 -8.26 -12.96 0.09
C VAL A 123 -7.59 -12.05 -0.95
N SER A 124 -8.36 -11.20 -1.63
CA SER A 124 -7.81 -10.30 -2.65
C SER A 124 -6.83 -9.28 -2.06
N ARG A 125 -7.08 -8.76 -0.85
CA ARG A 125 -6.16 -7.86 -0.15
C ARG A 125 -4.87 -8.57 0.28
N VAL A 126 -4.99 -9.81 0.76
CA VAL A 126 -3.82 -10.63 1.14
C VAL A 126 -2.97 -10.95 -0.10
N GLU A 127 -3.58 -11.30 -1.22
CA GLU A 127 -2.86 -11.52 -2.48
C GLU A 127 -2.22 -10.22 -3.01
N GLY A 128 -2.91 -9.08 -2.90
CA GLY A 128 -2.33 -7.78 -3.23
C GLY A 128 -1.10 -7.45 -2.38
N ALA A 129 -1.11 -7.80 -1.09
CA ALA A 129 0.03 -7.60 -0.20
C ALA A 129 1.18 -8.54 -0.58
N ARG A 130 0.87 -9.81 -0.92
CA ARG A 130 1.85 -10.77 -1.44
C ARG A 130 2.52 -10.26 -2.71
N ALA A 131 1.76 -9.73 -3.66
CA ALA A 131 2.31 -9.17 -4.90
C ALA A 131 3.30 -8.02 -4.63
N ARG A 132 3.03 -7.18 -3.63
CA ARG A 132 3.96 -6.12 -3.22
C ARG A 132 5.24 -6.64 -2.58
N LEU A 133 5.14 -7.67 -1.74
CA LEU A 133 6.32 -8.33 -1.17
C LEU A 133 7.16 -9.00 -2.25
N LYS A 134 6.53 -9.71 -3.20
CA LYS A 134 7.19 -10.29 -4.37
C LYS A 134 7.91 -9.24 -5.20
N ARG A 135 7.30 -8.07 -5.41
CA ARG A 135 7.98 -6.95 -6.09
C ARG A 135 9.22 -6.48 -5.33
N LEU A 136 9.19 -6.40 -4.00
CA LEU A 136 10.39 -6.08 -3.21
C LEU A 136 11.48 -7.15 -3.36
N VAL A 137 11.11 -8.43 -3.50
CA VAL A 137 12.06 -9.52 -3.78
C VAL A 137 12.67 -9.37 -5.17
N GLU A 138 11.85 -9.18 -6.21
CA GLU A 138 12.30 -8.99 -7.60
C GLU A 138 13.25 -7.78 -7.74
N ARG A 139 13.03 -6.74 -6.93
CA ARG A 139 13.86 -5.53 -6.90
C ARG A 139 15.06 -5.65 -5.97
N GLY A 140 15.25 -6.79 -5.29
CA GLY A 140 16.41 -7.09 -4.46
C GLY A 140 16.40 -6.47 -3.05
N TRP A 141 15.25 -5.97 -2.58
CA TRP A 141 15.11 -5.43 -1.22
C TRP A 141 14.89 -6.54 -0.19
N LEU A 142 14.04 -7.50 -0.54
CA LEU A 142 13.72 -8.66 0.29
C LEU A 142 14.23 -9.95 -0.37
N VAL A 143 14.29 -11.01 0.42
CA VAL A 143 14.50 -12.38 -0.03
C VAL A 143 13.36 -13.26 0.47
N GLU A 144 13.05 -14.31 -0.26
CA GLU A 144 12.05 -15.31 0.14
C GLU A 144 12.73 -16.67 0.19
N GLU A 145 13.26 -17.03 1.36
CA GLU A 145 13.92 -18.32 1.55
C GLU A 145 12.92 -19.47 1.61
N LYS A 146 11.74 -19.21 2.18
CA LYS A 146 10.63 -20.17 2.23
C LYS A 146 9.40 -19.55 1.58
N PRO A 147 8.59 -20.33 0.85
CA PRO A 147 7.39 -19.81 0.22
C PRO A 147 6.50 -19.04 1.21
N GLY A 148 6.28 -17.75 0.93
CA GLY A 148 5.45 -16.87 1.74
C GLY A 148 6.11 -16.24 2.97
N GLN A 149 7.41 -16.44 3.20
CA GLN A 149 8.19 -15.77 4.25
C GLN A 149 9.21 -14.82 3.61
N PHE A 150 8.97 -13.52 3.77
CA PHE A 150 9.78 -12.47 3.15
C PHE A 150 10.68 -11.80 4.20
N MET A 151 11.99 -11.82 3.97
CA MET A 151 13.00 -11.33 4.93
C MET A 151 13.87 -10.25 4.28
N LEU A 152 14.52 -9.45 5.11
CA LEU A 152 15.53 -8.50 4.63
C LEU A 152 16.65 -9.24 3.91
N SER A 153 17.09 -8.71 2.76
CA SER A 153 18.32 -9.18 2.14
C SER A 153 19.51 -8.99 3.09
N ALA A 154 20.55 -9.81 3.00
CA ALA A 154 21.72 -9.73 3.89
C ALA A 154 22.33 -8.31 3.96
N ARG A 155 22.25 -7.55 2.86
CA ARG A 155 22.73 -6.17 2.79
C ARG A 155 21.88 -5.15 3.57
N GLU A 156 20.59 -5.43 3.79
CA GLU A 156 19.70 -4.62 4.63
C GLU A 156 19.83 -4.99 6.12
N GLN A 157 20.28 -6.20 6.44
CA GLN A 157 20.52 -6.63 7.83
C GLN A 157 21.76 -5.95 8.43
N ASP A 158 22.74 -5.59 7.60
CA ASP A 158 24.00 -4.93 7.99
C ASP A 158 23.93 -3.39 7.97
N ALA A 159 22.77 -2.79 7.69
CA ALA A 159 22.63 -1.33 7.75
C ALA A 159 22.84 -0.84 9.21
N PRO A 160 23.85 0.01 9.47
CA PRO A 160 24.24 0.34 10.83
C PRO A 160 23.13 1.12 11.56
N ASP A 161 22.88 0.72 12.81
CA ASP A 161 22.13 1.46 13.82
C ASP A 161 22.74 2.86 13.97
N ILE A 162 22.09 3.87 13.38
CA ILE A 162 22.51 5.27 13.54
C ILE A 162 22.09 5.73 14.95
N GLY A 163 22.99 5.50 15.90
CA GLY A 163 23.29 6.42 16.98
C GLY A 163 22.44 6.31 18.25
N ARG A 164 22.79 5.38 19.13
CA ARG A 164 22.64 5.61 20.57
C ARG A 164 23.85 6.44 21.05
N PRO A 165 23.67 7.67 21.55
CA PRO A 165 24.77 8.40 22.15
C PRO A 165 25.05 7.80 23.52
N ASP A 166 26.11 7.01 23.61
CA ASP A 166 26.68 6.53 24.85
C ASP A 166 27.39 7.71 25.56
N GLY A 167 26.60 8.48 26.30
CA GLY A 167 27.11 9.53 27.18
C GLY A 167 27.65 8.93 28.47
N GLY A 168 28.94 8.59 28.48
CA GLY A 168 29.67 8.17 29.67
C GLY A 168 31.04 8.83 29.76
N SER A 169 31.15 9.88 30.56
CA SER A 169 32.25 10.18 31.52
C SER A 169 31.93 11.48 32.26
#